data_AF-A0A803NCS2-F1
#
_entry.id   AF-A0A803NCS2-F1
#
_cell.length_a   1.000
_cell.length_b   1.000
_cell.length_c   1.000
_cell.angle_alpha   90.00
_cell.angle_beta   90.00
_cell.angle_gamma   90.00
#
_symmetry.space_group_name_H-M   'P 1'
#
loop_
_entity.id
_entity.type
_entity.pdbx_description
1 polymer ?
#
loop_
_entity_poly.entity_id
_entity_poly.type
_entity_poly.pdbx_seq_one_letter_code
_entity_poly.pdbx_strand_id
1 'polypeptide(L)'
;MGLTHHVERAIEKGTFKDILDKEVTDWPIEEALKFAKLSLQCAELRRRDRPDLGTIVLPQLCFLRNMAEESLDAMTFRDTYGSYNPKSSNSQVSDSLSSAPSHESWKSSTFSGE
;
A
#
# COMPACT_ATOMS: atom_id res chain seq x y z
N MET A 1 -10.82 25.56 13.19
CA MET A 1 -11.08 24.11 13.21
C MET A 1 -10.69 23.56 11.85
N GLY A 2 -9.81 22.55 11.82
CA GLY A 2 -9.30 21.96 10.57
C GLY A 2 -9.70 20.50 10.42
N LEU A 3 -9.35 19.89 9.28
CA LEU A 3 -9.67 18.50 8.98
C LEU A 3 -9.13 17.52 10.05
N THR A 4 -7.94 17.78 10.58
CA THR A 4 -7.31 16.97 11.64
C THR A 4 -8.21 16.81 12.86
N HIS A 5 -8.81 17.90 13.34
CA HIS A 5 -9.74 17.89 14.47
C HIS A 5 -11.03 17.10 14.16
N HIS A 6 -11.54 17.15 12.93
CA HIS A 6 -12.71 16.36 12.54
C HIS A 6 -12.41 14.86 12.54
N VAL A 7 -11.26 14.47 12.01
CA VAL A 7 -10.80 13.07 11.96
C VAL A 7 -10.56 12.54 13.37
N GLU A 8 -9.83 13.28 14.21
CA GLU A 8 -9.55 12.91 15.61
C GLU A 8 -10.85 12.67 16.39
N ARG A 9 -11.78 13.63 16.32
CA ARG A 9 -13.09 13.51 16.98
C ARG A 9 -13.91 12.33 16.46
N ALA A 10 -13.85 12.04 15.16
CA ALA A 10 -14.55 10.89 14.58
C ALA A 10 -13.97 9.56 15.09
N ILE A 11 -12.64 9.48 15.25
CA ILE A 11 -11.97 8.32 15.82
C ILE A 11 -12.38 8.14 17.30
N GLU A 12 -12.34 9.20 18.11
CA GLU A 12 -12.74 9.15 19.53
C GLU A 12 -14.19 8.70 19.74
N LYS A 13 -15.09 9.13 18.85
CA LYS A 13 -16.51 8.77 18.90
C LYS A 13 -16.84 7.42 18.27
N GLY A 14 -15.87 6.75 17.64
CA GLY A 14 -16.10 5.53 16.89
C GLY A 14 -16.89 5.72 15.58
N THR A 15 -17.00 6.96 15.09
CA THR A 15 -17.70 7.32 13.84
C THR A 15 -16.73 7.57 12.68
N PHE A 16 -15.58 6.89 12.68
CA PHE A 16 -14.53 7.09 11.68
C PHE A 16 -15.01 6.78 10.25
N LYS A 17 -15.90 5.79 10.09
CA LYS A 17 -16.45 5.42 8.77
C LYS A 17 -17.17 6.59 8.07
N ASP A 18 -17.76 7.51 8.83
CA ASP A 18 -18.55 8.62 8.29
C ASP A 18 -17.69 9.72 7.66
N ILE A 19 -16.39 9.75 7.97
CA ILE A 19 -15.43 10.74 7.44
C ILE A 19 -14.61 10.20 6.26
N LEU A 20 -14.68 8.89 6.00
CA LEU A 20 -14.04 8.28 4.84
C LEU A 20 -14.73 8.71 3.55
N ASP A 21 -14.00 8.59 2.44
CA ASP A 21 -14.56 8.83 1.12
C ASP A 21 -15.72 7.86 0.85
N LYS A 22 -16.88 8.43 0.50
CA LYS A 22 -18.12 7.69 0.29
C LYS A 22 -18.16 6.96 -1.05
N GLU A 23 -17.32 7.38 -2.00
CA GLU A 23 -17.23 6.75 -3.31
C GLU A 23 -16.57 5.35 -3.24
N VAL A 24 -15.86 5.06 -2.15
CA VAL A 24 -15.22 3.76 -1.91
C VAL A 24 -16.08 2.93 -0.95
N THR A 25 -16.55 1.77 -1.44
CA THR A 25 -17.53 0.92 -0.75
C THR A 25 -16.92 0.01 0.31
N ASP A 26 -15.71 -0.51 0.06
CA ASP A 26 -15.12 -1.62 0.80
C ASP A 26 -13.83 -1.20 1.53
N TRP A 27 -13.92 -0.14 2.33
CA TRP A 27 -12.77 0.33 3.11
C TRP A 27 -12.28 -0.72 4.11
N PRO A 28 -10.97 -1.03 4.14
CA PRO A 28 -10.36 -1.79 5.22
C PRO A 28 -10.28 -0.91 6.47
N ILE A 29 -11.36 -0.89 7.26
CA ILE A 29 -11.55 0.08 8.36
C ILE A 29 -10.43 0.01 9.41
N GLU A 30 -9.90 -1.18 9.69
CA GLU A 30 -8.85 -1.34 10.71
C GLU A 30 -7.52 -0.71 10.27
N GLU A 31 -7.09 -1.01 9.05
CA GLU A 31 -5.88 -0.48 8.42
C GLU A 31 -6.01 1.02 8.19
N ALA A 32 -7.16 1.46 7.68
CA ALA A 32 -7.45 2.88 7.47
C ALA A 32 -7.42 3.66 8.79
N LEU A 33 -7.90 3.06 9.89
CA LEU A 33 -7.83 3.68 11.22
C LEU A 33 -6.39 3.75 11.75
N LYS A 34 -5.59 2.70 11.58
CA LYS A 34 -4.15 2.72 11.91
C LYS A 34 -3.43 3.82 11.13
N PHE A 35 -3.73 3.93 9.84
CA PHE A 35 -3.17 4.95 8.97
C PHE A 35 -3.61 6.38 9.33
N ALA A 36 -4.88 6.56 9.69
CA ALA A 36 -5.41 7.85 10.11
C ALA A 36 -4.75 8.35 11.41
N LYS A 37 -4.53 7.46 12.39
CA LYS A 37 -3.81 7.81 13.63
C LYS A 37 -2.38 8.26 13.34
N LEU A 38 -1.65 7.55 12.48
CA LEU A 38 -0.31 7.97 12.06
C LEU A 38 -0.34 9.32 11.32
N SER A 39 -1.32 9.51 10.45
CA SER A 39 -1.49 10.75 9.68
C SER A 39 -1.78 11.96 10.57
N LEU A 40 -2.54 11.78 11.65
CA LEU A 40 -2.76 12.81 12.67
C LEU A 40 -1.45 13.23 13.34
N GLN A 41 -0.62 12.26 13.74
CA GLN A 41 0.71 12.54 14.31
C GLN A 41 1.63 13.25 13.31
N CYS A 42 1.59 12.88 12.03
CA CYS A 42 2.33 13.58 10.97
C CYS A 42 1.87 15.03 10.79
N ALA A 43 0.58 15.30 11.01
CA ALA A 43 -0.04 16.61 10.85
C ALA A 43 0.11 17.53 12.07
N GLU A 44 0.83 17.10 13.11
CA GLU A 44 1.08 17.90 14.31
C GLU A 44 1.69 19.27 13.97
N LEU A 45 1.24 20.31 14.66
CA LEU A 45 1.66 21.69 14.38
C LEU A 45 3.15 21.90 14.69
N ARG A 46 3.66 21.17 15.69
CA ARG A 46 5.04 21.27 16.13
C ARG A 46 5.86 20.17 15.47
N ARG A 47 6.98 20.56 14.85
CA ARG A 47 7.91 19.63 14.20
C ARG A 47 8.41 18.51 15.13
N ARG A 48 8.61 18.82 16.41
CA ARG A 48 9.12 17.86 17.40
C ARG A 48 8.12 16.76 17.77
N ASP A 49 6.83 17.02 17.57
CA ASP A 49 5.75 16.10 17.93
C ASP A 49 5.43 15.16 16.76
N ARG A 50 5.99 15.41 15.57
CA ARG A 50 5.86 14.56 14.39
C ARG A 50 6.77 13.34 14.51
N PRO A 51 6.30 12.16 14.09
CA PRO A 51 7.10 10.95 14.10
C PRO A 51 8.23 11.02 13.08
N ASP A 52 9.28 10.23 13.32
CA ASP A 52 10.39 10.11 12.39
C ASP A 52 9.97 9.38 11.10
N LEU A 53 10.35 9.95 9.96
CA LEU A 53 9.95 9.46 8.65
C LEU A 53 10.53 8.07 8.38
N GLY A 54 11.82 7.86 8.66
CA GLY A 54 12.55 6.65 8.31
C GLY A 54 12.16 5.45 9.18
N THR A 55 11.92 5.69 10.46
CA THR A 55 11.77 4.64 11.47
C THR A 55 10.31 4.34 11.82
N ILE A 56 9.39 5.30 11.67
CA ILE A 56 7.98 5.12 12.04
C ILE A 56 7.08 5.18 10.82
N VAL A 57 7.17 6.25 10.02
CA VAL A 57 6.21 6.48 8.94
C VAL A 57 6.42 5.51 7.77
N LEU A 58 7.65 5.38 7.28
CA LEU A 58 7.95 4.53 6.13
C LEU A 58 7.60 3.05 6.38
N PRO A 59 7.92 2.43 7.53
CA PRO A 59 7.53 1.04 7.79
C PRO A 59 6.01 0.82 7.72
N GLN A 60 5.22 1.75 8.24
CA GLN A 60 3.75 1.64 8.19
C GLN A 60 3.22 1.79 6.75
N LEU A 61 3.80 2.70 5.96
CA LEU A 61 3.45 2.84 4.55
C LEU A 61 3.84 1.60 3.73
N CYS A 62 5.01 1.02 3.99
CA CYS A 62 5.44 -0.22 3.35
C CYS A 62 4.51 -1.39 3.70
N PHE A 63 4.04 -1.47 4.95
CA PHE A 63 3.05 -2.47 5.36
C PHE A 63 1.75 -2.33 4.55
N LEU A 64 1.19 -1.12 4.44
CA LEU A 64 -0.02 -0.87 3.66
C LEU A 64 0.17 -1.17 2.17
N ARG A 65 1.36 -0.86 1.62
CA ARG A 65 1.72 -1.21 0.25
C ARG A 65 1.71 -2.73 0.05
N ASN A 66 2.39 -3.48 0.91
CA ASN A 66 2.47 -4.93 0.80
C ASN A 66 1.06 -5.58 0.88
N MET A 67 0.20 -5.07 1.75
CA MET A 67 -1.21 -5.51 1.81
C MET A 67 -1.96 -5.30 0.49
N ALA A 68 -1.72 -4.15 -0.17
CA ALA A 68 -2.35 -3.87 -1.46
C ALA A 68 -1.80 -4.78 -2.57
N GLU A 69 -0.50 -5.07 -2.56
CA GLU A 69 0.16 -6.01 -3.49
C GLU A 69 -0.41 -7.43 -3.33
N GLU A 70 -0.52 -7.93 -2.11
CA GLU A 70 -1.11 -9.26 -1.81
C GLU A 70 -2.57 -9.36 -2.30
N SER A 71 -3.36 -8.29 -2.13
CA SER A 71 -4.73 -8.24 -2.62
C SER A 71 -4.82 -8.26 -4.15
N LEU A 72 -3.86 -7.64 -4.84
CA LEU A 72 -3.81 -7.61 -6.31
C LEU A 72 -3.39 -8.98 -6.88
N ASP A 73 -2.42 -9.63 -6.25
CA ASP A 73 -1.96 -10.97 -6.65
C ASP A 73 -3.10 -12.00 -6.51
N ALA A 74 -3.88 -11.92 -5.43
CA ALA A 74 -5.06 -12.75 -5.23
C ALA A 74 -6.11 -12.56 -6.34
N MET A 75 -6.29 -11.32 -6.82
CA MET A 75 -7.22 -11.03 -7.92
C MET A 75 -6.69 -11.51 -9.26
N THR A 76 -5.40 -11.32 -9.53
CA THR A 76 -4.72 -11.75 -10.76
C THR A 76 -4.74 -13.27 -10.94
N PHE A 77 -4.59 -14.02 -9.84
CA PHE A 77 -4.72 -15.49 -9.85
C PHE A 77 -6.15 -15.95 -10.19
N ARG A 78 -7.17 -15.21 -9.75
CA ARG A 78 -8.58 -15.50 -10.07
C ARG A 78 -8.89 -15.28 -11.54
N ASP A 79 -8.35 -14.21 -12.14
CA ASP A 79 -8.64 -13.86 -13.53
C ASP A 79 -7.85 -14.73 -14.52
N THR A 80 -6.62 -15.12 -14.16
CA THR A 80 -5.79 -15.98 -15.04
C THR A 80 -6.27 -17.42 -15.06
N TYR A 81 -6.83 -17.94 -13.94
CA TYR A 81 -7.34 -19.30 -14.00
C TYR A 81 -8.70 -19.68 -13.40
N GLY A 82 -9.66 -18.77 -13.37
CA GLY A 82 -11.09 -19.10 -13.22
C GLY A 82 -11.73 -20.08 -14.24
N SER A 83 -10.95 -20.80 -15.06
CA SER A 83 -11.42 -21.83 -16.02
C SER A 83 -10.92 -23.27 -15.73
N TYR A 84 -10.07 -23.50 -14.70
CA TYR A 84 -9.62 -24.87 -14.39
C TYR A 84 -10.60 -25.63 -13.48
N ASN A 85 -11.43 -26.46 -14.10
CA ASN A 85 -12.11 -27.55 -13.40
C ASN A 85 -11.06 -28.57 -12.88
N PRO A 86 -10.94 -28.85 -11.56
CA PRO A 86 -9.95 -29.78 -11.02
C PRO A 86 -10.42 -31.22 -11.21
N LYS A 87 -10.64 -31.63 -12.45
CA LYS A 87 -10.94 -33.01 -12.84
C LYS A 87 -10.30 -33.29 -14.20
N SER A 88 -8.98 -33.43 -14.24
CA SER A 88 -8.29 -34.45 -15.04
C SER A 88 -6.77 -34.21 -15.01
N SER A 89 -6.08 -35.17 -14.44
CA SER A 89 -4.82 -35.77 -14.92
C SER A 89 -3.55 -34.92 -15.05
N ASN A 90 -2.49 -35.45 -14.40
CA ASN A 90 -1.08 -35.15 -14.64
C ASN A 90 -0.75 -34.79 -16.10
N SER A 91 -0.17 -33.61 -16.31
CA SER A 91 0.80 -33.41 -17.38
C SER A 91 1.80 -32.34 -16.98
N GLN A 92 3.08 -32.73 -16.93
CA GLN A 92 4.18 -31.80 -16.97
C GLN A 92 4.18 -31.12 -18.35
N VAL A 93 4.13 -29.79 -18.38
CA VAL A 93 4.51 -29.00 -19.55
C VAL A 93 5.18 -27.72 -19.08
N SER A 94 6.50 -27.67 -19.28
CA SER A 94 7.29 -26.46 -19.42
C SER A 94 6.88 -25.73 -20.68
N ASP A 95 6.70 -24.40 -20.63
CA ASP A 95 7.07 -23.55 -21.76
C ASP A 95 7.27 -22.08 -21.38
N SER A 96 8.21 -21.48 -22.10
CA SER A 96 8.74 -20.13 -21.94
C SER A 96 7.86 -19.13 -22.67
N LEU A 97 7.59 -17.94 -22.10
CA LEU A 97 7.39 -16.75 -22.94
C LEU A 97 7.75 -15.44 -22.22
N SER A 98 8.56 -14.69 -22.95
CA SER A 98 9.12 -13.38 -22.73
C SER A 98 8.13 -12.26 -22.40
N SER A 99 8.51 -11.39 -21.47
CA SER A 99 8.35 -9.93 -21.58
C SER A 99 9.29 -9.26 -20.57
N ALA A 100 10.39 -8.68 -21.06
CA ALA A 100 11.31 -7.89 -20.26
C ALA A 100 10.80 -6.44 -20.13
N PRO A 101 10.75 -5.84 -18.93
CA PRO A 101 10.75 -4.39 -18.79
C PRO A 101 12.20 -3.89 -18.79
N SER A 102 12.47 -2.91 -19.64
CA SER A 102 13.76 -2.22 -19.78
C SER A 102 14.24 -1.63 -18.45
N HIS A 103 15.37 -2.14 -17.94
CA HIS A 103 16.15 -1.56 -16.86
C HIS A 103 17.24 -0.67 -17.48
N GLU A 104 17.03 0.65 -17.50
CA GLU A 104 18.10 1.59 -17.85
C GLU A 104 18.98 1.85 -16.62
N SER A 105 20.19 1.32 -16.75
CA SER A 105 21.27 1.24 -15.77
C SER A 105 21.86 2.63 -15.46
N TRP A 106 21.75 3.08 -14.22
CA TRP A 106 22.56 4.20 -13.71
C TRP A 106 24.00 3.72 -13.56
N LYS A 107 24.83 4.00 -14.58
CA LYS A 107 26.28 3.86 -14.48
C LYS A 107 26.88 5.22 -14.13
N SER A 108 27.45 5.25 -12.93
CA SER A 108 28.39 6.23 -12.41
C SER A 108 29.48 6.56 -13.43
N SER A 109 29.79 7.84 -13.60
CA SER A 109 31.04 8.27 -14.25
C SER A 109 31.80 9.18 -13.29
N THR A 110 32.88 8.63 -12.76
CA THR A 110 34.00 9.33 -12.14
C THR A 110 34.70 10.21 -13.17
N PHE A 111 34.88 11.50 -12.88
CA PHE A 111 35.76 12.38 -13.65
C PHE A 111 36.96 12.77 -12.79
N SER A 112 38.12 12.19 -13.11
CA SER A 112 39.44 12.58 -12.62
C SER A 112 39.94 13.81 -13.37
N GLY A 113 40.76 14.61 -12.68
CA GLY A 113 41.15 15.95 -13.09
C GLY A 113 42.24 16.07 -14.15
N GLU A 114 42.43 17.34 -14.51
CA GLU A 114 43.68 18.02 -14.85
C GLU A 114 43.62 19.43 -14.23
#